data_AF-A0A519Q4S6-F1
#
_entry.id   AF-A0A519Q4S6-F1
#
_cell.length_a   1.000
_cell.length_b   1.000
_cell.length_c   1.000
_cell.angle_alpha   90.00
_cell.angle_beta   90.00
_cell.angle_gamma   90.00
#
_symmetry.space_group_name_H-M   'P 1'
#
loop_
_entity.id
_entity.type
_entity.pdbx_description
1 polymer ?
#
loop_
_entity_poly.entity_id
_entity_poly.type
_entity_poly.pdbx_seq_one_letter_code
_entity_poly.pdbx_strand_id
1 'polypeptide(L)'
;TVERQSLPADLLNEMYFVVEARLRQQILEQNASMDPALIESALSAGRDKVALEDGALPADYSESLAYVQELRAAGQLTPQMLARMLRSNGRTAFVIALSQLADVDFHVAHQVIERREIDALAVICKAADLDRALFLTYAVVLLGSGQDAMTHAHGYASLYQSLTKDAAGRTIRFWRMRRTAAAA
;
A
#
# COMPACT_ATOMS: atom_id res chain seq x y z
N THR A 1 -40.50 -25.19 -36.26
CA THR A 1 -40.96 -24.86 -34.89
C THR A 1 -39.87 -25.30 -33.94
N VAL A 2 -39.28 -24.36 -33.18
CA VAL A 2 -38.12 -24.61 -32.31
C VAL A 2 -38.63 -25.01 -30.93
N GLU A 3 -38.26 -26.20 -30.46
CA GLU A 3 -38.40 -26.56 -29.04
C GLU A 3 -37.00 -26.61 -28.41
N ARG A 4 -36.74 -25.69 -27.48
CA ARG A 4 -35.54 -25.72 -26.63
C ARG A 4 -35.84 -26.65 -25.44
N GLN A 5 -35.27 -27.85 -25.43
CA GLN A 5 -35.15 -28.63 -24.20
C GLN A 5 -33.91 -28.16 -23.44
N SER A 6 -34.14 -27.69 -22.21
CA SER A 6 -33.13 -27.20 -21.28
C SER A 6 -32.13 -28.30 -20.91
N LEU A 7 -30.83 -28.04 -21.10
CA LEU A 7 -29.77 -28.86 -20.51
C LEU A 7 -29.80 -28.75 -18.97
N PRO A 8 -29.49 -29.83 -18.22
CA PRO A 8 -29.41 -29.79 -16.76
C PRO A 8 -28.27 -28.87 -16.27
N ALA A 9 -28.56 -28.06 -15.26
CA ALA A 9 -27.64 -27.08 -14.68
C ALA A 9 -26.34 -27.70 -14.11
N ASP A 10 -26.31 -29.02 -13.88
CA ASP A 10 -25.15 -29.71 -13.29
C ASP A 10 -23.98 -29.91 -14.27
N LEU A 11 -24.21 -29.86 -15.59
CA LEU A 11 -23.14 -29.99 -16.60
C LEU A 11 -22.42 -28.66 -16.90
N LEU A 12 -23.00 -27.53 -16.53
CA LEU A 12 -22.36 -26.21 -16.67
C LEU A 12 -21.30 -25.96 -15.59
N ASN A 13 -21.45 -26.56 -14.40
CA ASN A 13 -20.46 -26.46 -13.33
C ASN A 13 -19.20 -27.29 -13.60
N GLU A 14 -19.32 -28.46 -14.25
CA GLU A 14 -18.16 -29.32 -14.55
C GLU A 14 -17.29 -28.80 -15.71
N MET A 15 -17.86 -28.12 -16.71
CA MET A 15 -17.09 -27.48 -17.78
C MET A 15 -16.47 -26.14 -17.37
N TYR A 16 -17.05 -25.44 -16.38
CA TYR A 16 -16.47 -24.21 -15.82
C TYR A 16 -15.15 -24.51 -15.09
N PHE A 17 -15.09 -25.58 -14.31
CA PHE A 17 -13.89 -25.96 -13.55
C PHE A 17 -12.70 -26.42 -14.42
N VAL A 18 -12.97 -27.09 -15.54
CA VAL A 18 -11.91 -27.66 -16.40
C VAL A 18 -11.27 -26.60 -17.31
N VAL A 19 -12.04 -25.59 -17.74
CA VAL A 19 -11.52 -24.48 -18.57
C VAL A 19 -10.77 -23.45 -17.73
N GLU A 20 -11.21 -23.20 -16.49
CA GLU A 20 -10.51 -22.29 -15.57
C GLU A 20 -9.12 -22.83 -15.17
N ALA A 21 -8.97 -24.14 -14.98
CA ALA A 21 -7.69 -24.74 -14.60
C ALA A 21 -6.64 -24.62 -15.71
N ARG A 22 -7.03 -24.83 -16.98
CA ARG A 22 -6.10 -24.72 -18.12
C ARG A 22 -5.73 -23.28 -18.46
N LEU A 23 -6.66 -22.33 -18.34
CA LEU A 23 -6.36 -20.91 -18.54
C LEU A 23 -5.50 -20.34 -17.40
N ARG A 24 -5.78 -20.73 -16.15
CA ARG A 24 -4.97 -20.35 -14.96
C ARG A 24 -3.55 -20.91 -15.06
N GLN A 25 -3.40 -22.14 -15.54
CA GLN A 25 -2.09 -22.77 -15.70
C GLN A 25 -1.28 -22.16 -16.86
N GLN A 26 -1.93 -21.79 -17.97
CA GLN A 26 -1.26 -21.13 -19.10
C GLN A 26 -0.87 -19.67 -18.80
N ILE A 27 -1.65 -18.96 -17.96
CA ILE A 27 -1.30 -17.63 -17.43
C ILE A 27 -0.12 -17.75 -16.43
N LEU A 28 -0.11 -18.76 -15.56
CA LEU A 28 0.98 -18.99 -14.62
C LEU A 28 2.28 -19.42 -15.32
N GLU A 29 2.21 -20.22 -16.38
CA GLU A 29 3.37 -20.68 -17.15
C GLU A 29 3.97 -19.57 -18.04
N GLN A 30 3.19 -18.62 -18.56
CA GLN A 30 3.70 -17.47 -19.31
C GLN A 30 4.18 -16.29 -18.45
N ASN A 31 3.74 -16.19 -17.19
CA ASN A 31 4.15 -15.11 -16.27
C ASN A 31 5.29 -15.53 -15.31
N ALA A 32 5.75 -16.78 -15.39
CA ALA A 32 6.76 -17.36 -14.49
C ALA A 32 8.20 -16.86 -14.69
N SER A 33 8.47 -15.90 -15.59
CA SER A 33 9.82 -15.33 -15.76
C SER A 33 9.99 -13.92 -15.21
N MET A 34 9.02 -13.34 -14.51
CA MET A 34 9.15 -11.99 -13.95
C MET A 34 8.47 -11.89 -12.57
N ASP A 35 9.22 -11.43 -11.57
CA ASP A 35 8.70 -11.20 -10.22
C ASP A 35 7.59 -10.12 -10.25
N PRO A 36 6.33 -10.44 -9.91
CA PRO A 36 5.23 -9.48 -9.90
C PRO A 36 5.49 -8.28 -8.98
N ALA A 37 6.33 -8.44 -7.94
CA ALA A 37 6.73 -7.34 -7.08
C ALA A 37 7.68 -6.37 -7.80
N LEU A 38 8.59 -6.88 -8.62
CA LEU A 38 9.49 -6.05 -9.44
C LEU A 38 8.71 -5.26 -10.49
N ILE A 39 7.74 -5.89 -11.17
CA ILE A 39 6.88 -5.21 -12.15
C ILE A 39 6.13 -4.05 -11.49
N GLU A 40 5.51 -4.29 -10.34
CA GLU A 40 4.76 -3.23 -9.63
C GLU A 40 5.68 -2.10 -9.15
N SER A 41 6.87 -2.42 -8.65
CA SER A 41 7.84 -1.40 -8.23
C SER A 41 8.33 -0.55 -9.41
N ALA A 42 8.52 -1.16 -10.58
CA ALA A 42 8.94 -0.47 -11.80
C ALA A 42 7.80 0.39 -12.38
N LEU A 43 6.56 -0.10 -12.32
CA LEU A 43 5.37 0.66 -12.73
C LEU A 43 5.11 1.86 -11.82
N SER A 44 5.24 1.69 -10.50
CA SER A 44 5.13 2.79 -9.53
C SER A 44 6.21 3.85 -9.79
N ALA A 45 7.49 3.44 -9.94
CA ALA A 45 8.57 4.36 -10.25
C ALA A 45 8.39 5.10 -11.59
N GLY A 46 7.78 4.44 -12.59
CA GLY A 46 7.43 5.07 -13.87
C GLY A 46 6.34 6.13 -13.73
N ARG A 47 5.33 5.89 -12.89
CA ARG A 47 4.25 6.87 -12.62
C ARG A 47 4.73 8.05 -11.81
N ASP A 48 5.59 7.83 -10.82
CA ASP A 48 6.18 8.91 -10.04
C ASP A 48 6.99 9.86 -10.95
N LYS A 49 7.67 9.34 -11.97
CA LYS A 49 8.35 10.19 -12.96
C LYS A 49 7.37 11.05 -13.76
N VAL A 50 6.27 10.47 -14.27
CA VAL A 50 5.23 11.23 -14.99
C VAL A 50 4.55 12.25 -14.07
N ALA A 51 4.24 11.87 -12.84
CA ALA A 51 3.63 12.76 -11.85
C ALA A 51 4.57 13.91 -11.42
N LEU A 52 5.89 13.69 -11.42
CA LEU A 52 6.89 14.73 -11.23
C LEU A 52 6.86 15.74 -12.39
N GLU A 53 6.78 15.25 -13.63
CA GLU A 53 6.72 16.07 -14.85
C GLU A 53 5.41 16.89 -14.92
N ASP A 54 4.30 16.34 -14.45
CA ASP A 54 2.98 17.00 -14.37
C ASP A 54 2.80 17.87 -13.11
N GLY A 55 3.78 17.93 -12.20
CA GLY A 55 3.75 18.74 -10.98
C GLY A 55 2.79 18.24 -9.89
N ALA A 56 2.34 16.98 -9.97
CA ALA A 56 1.44 16.36 -9.01
C ALA A 56 2.14 15.88 -7.73
N LEU A 57 3.48 15.90 -7.69
CA LEU A 57 4.30 15.55 -6.54
C LEU A 57 4.81 16.80 -5.80
N PRO A 58 5.14 16.69 -4.49
CA PRO A 58 5.78 17.77 -3.75
C PRO A 58 7.07 18.26 -4.43
N ALA A 59 7.37 19.56 -4.32
CA ALA A 59 8.54 20.16 -4.96
C ALA A 59 9.87 19.55 -4.50
N ASP A 60 9.92 19.02 -3.27
CA ASP A 60 11.08 18.36 -2.66
C ASP A 60 11.08 16.83 -2.85
N TYR A 61 10.19 16.27 -3.69
CA TYR A 61 10.04 14.83 -3.86
C TYR A 61 11.31 14.15 -4.36
N SER A 62 11.96 14.71 -5.38
CA SER A 62 13.16 14.10 -6.00
C SER A 62 14.34 14.05 -5.02
N GLU A 63 14.60 15.14 -4.30
CA GLU A 63 15.63 15.23 -3.27
C GLU A 63 15.32 14.28 -2.09
N SER A 64 14.07 14.29 -1.62
CA SER A 64 13.61 13.41 -0.55
C SER A 64 13.71 11.93 -0.95
N LEU A 65 13.39 11.59 -2.20
CA LEU A 65 13.49 10.23 -2.71
C LEU A 65 14.95 9.77 -2.73
N ALA A 66 15.86 10.59 -3.24
CA ALA A 66 17.29 10.28 -3.27
C ALA A 66 17.83 10.02 -1.85
N TYR A 67 17.51 10.90 -0.90
CA TYR A 67 17.90 10.75 0.50
C TYR A 67 17.38 9.45 1.13
N VAL A 68 16.11 9.09 0.89
CA VAL A 68 15.53 7.85 1.43
C VAL A 68 16.16 6.62 0.77
N GLN A 69 16.48 6.67 -0.52
CA GLN A 69 17.14 5.57 -1.22
C GLN A 69 18.56 5.33 -0.68
N GLU A 70 19.31 6.38 -0.38
CA GLU A 70 20.63 6.27 0.28
C GLU A 70 20.52 5.60 1.66
N LEU A 71 19.55 6.03 2.47
CA LEU A 71 19.29 5.41 3.78
C LEU A 71 18.90 3.94 3.66
N ARG A 72 18.08 3.59 2.67
CA ARG A 72 17.69 2.20 2.39
C ARG A 72 18.90 1.37 1.97
N ALA A 73 19.70 1.87 1.04
CA ALA A 73 20.91 1.21 0.58
C ALA A 73 21.93 1.00 1.72
N ALA A 74 22.00 1.92 2.67
CA ALA A 74 22.81 1.81 3.87
C ALA A 74 22.21 0.89 4.96
N GLY A 75 21.01 0.34 4.77
CA GLY A 75 20.31 -0.47 5.77
C GLY A 75 19.83 0.33 7.00
N GLN A 76 19.75 1.65 6.89
CA GLN A 76 19.40 2.58 7.97
C GLN A 76 17.93 3.01 7.96
N LEU A 77 17.17 2.58 6.96
CA LEU A 77 15.74 2.84 6.88
C LEU A 77 14.99 2.00 7.91
N THR A 78 14.70 2.61 9.06
CA THR A 78 14.08 1.95 10.22
C THR A 78 12.87 2.74 10.72
N PRO A 79 11.94 2.11 11.46
CA PRO A 79 10.83 2.81 12.11
C PRO A 79 11.27 3.96 13.03
N GLN A 80 12.43 3.86 13.67
CA GLN A 80 12.98 4.91 14.52
C GLN A 80 13.43 6.13 13.69
N MET A 81 13.99 5.89 12.49
CA MET A 81 14.38 6.96 11.57
C MET A 81 13.17 7.76 11.08
N LEU A 82 12.04 7.10 10.83
CA LEU A 82 10.78 7.77 10.45
C LEU A 82 10.35 8.83 11.49
N ALA A 83 10.45 8.51 12.79
CA ALA A 83 10.11 9.47 13.84
C ALA A 83 11.06 10.68 13.87
N ARG A 84 12.31 10.51 13.46
CA ARG A 84 13.26 11.61 13.31
C ARG A 84 12.88 12.51 12.13
N MET A 85 12.58 11.94 10.96
CA MET A 85 12.17 12.66 9.76
C MET A 85 10.93 13.54 10.01
N LEU A 86 9.96 13.00 10.75
CA LEU A 86 8.74 13.71 11.10
C LEU A 86 9.00 14.95 11.98
N ARG A 87 9.99 14.88 12.89
CA ARG A 87 10.38 16.02 13.75
C ARG A 87 11.18 17.09 13.02
N SER A 88 11.93 16.73 11.99
CA SER A 88 12.75 17.67 11.20
C SER A 88 11.99 18.32 10.05
N ASN A 89 10.65 18.29 10.07
CA ASN A 89 9.77 18.82 9.01
C ASN A 89 9.96 18.17 7.63
N GLY A 90 10.55 16.97 7.57
CA GLY A 90 10.74 16.22 6.32
C GLY A 90 9.52 15.37 5.98
N ARG A 91 8.34 15.99 5.78
CA ARG A 91 7.08 15.26 5.52
C ARG A 91 7.19 14.40 4.27
N THR A 92 7.69 14.95 3.16
CA THR A 92 7.84 14.21 1.90
C THR A 92 8.75 12.99 2.07
N ALA A 93 9.94 13.18 2.64
CA ALA A 93 10.86 12.08 2.98
C ALA A 93 10.23 11.04 3.91
N PHE A 94 9.46 11.46 4.92
CA PHE A 94 8.73 10.55 5.80
C PHE A 94 7.71 9.70 5.03
N VAL A 95 6.90 10.30 4.16
CA VAL A 95 5.87 9.56 3.39
C VAL A 95 6.53 8.56 2.43
N ILE A 96 7.61 8.95 1.75
CA ILE A 96 8.39 8.05 0.88
C ILE A 96 8.96 6.89 1.71
N ALA A 97 9.60 7.19 2.85
CA ALA A 97 10.19 6.18 3.71
C ALA A 97 9.15 5.20 4.24
N LEU A 98 7.99 5.70 4.68
CA LEU A 98 6.88 4.89 5.16
C LEU A 98 6.29 4.02 4.03
N SER A 99 6.13 4.58 2.83
CA SER A 99 5.56 3.86 1.69
C SER A 99 6.44 2.67 1.30
N GLN A 100 7.76 2.88 1.24
CA GLN A 100 8.69 1.81 0.91
C GLN A 100 8.84 0.76 2.03
N LEU A 101 8.65 1.12 3.30
CA LEU A 101 8.68 0.16 4.41
C LEU A 101 7.41 -0.70 4.45
N ALA A 102 6.26 -0.12 4.12
CA ALA A 102 4.98 -0.82 4.05
C ALA A 102 4.75 -1.53 2.71
N ASP A 103 5.65 -1.36 1.74
CA ASP A 103 5.51 -1.84 0.36
C ASP A 103 4.18 -1.37 -0.29
N VAL A 104 3.91 -0.08 -0.12
CA VAL A 104 2.78 0.64 -0.70
C VAL A 104 3.30 1.82 -1.52
N ASP A 105 2.51 2.26 -2.49
CA ASP A 105 2.87 3.40 -3.32
C ASP A 105 2.80 4.73 -2.58
N PHE A 106 3.67 5.66 -2.97
CA PHE A 106 3.74 7.00 -2.40
C PHE A 106 2.41 7.73 -2.46
N HIS A 107 1.70 7.73 -3.59
CA HIS A 107 0.46 8.48 -3.77
C HIS A 107 -0.66 7.94 -2.85
N VAL A 108 -0.72 6.62 -2.66
CA VAL A 108 -1.67 6.00 -1.73
C VAL A 108 -1.36 6.43 -0.30
N ALA A 109 -0.10 6.32 0.12
CA ALA A 109 0.32 6.72 1.46
C ALA A 109 0.10 8.23 1.70
N HIS A 110 0.44 9.06 0.71
CA HIS A 110 0.23 10.50 0.73
C HIS A 110 -1.26 10.84 0.86
N GLN A 111 -2.13 10.22 0.06
CA GLN A 111 -3.57 10.44 0.11
C GLN A 111 -4.19 10.03 1.45
N VAL A 112 -3.78 8.90 2.03
CA VAL A 112 -4.21 8.45 3.36
C VAL A 112 -3.89 9.50 4.43
N ILE A 113 -2.69 10.07 4.37
CA ILE A 113 -2.23 11.08 5.31
C ILE A 113 -2.97 12.41 5.09
N GLU A 114 -3.12 12.86 3.85
CA GLU A 114 -3.84 14.11 3.53
C GLU A 114 -5.32 14.05 3.90
N ARG A 115 -5.99 12.91 3.66
CA ARG A 115 -7.40 12.69 4.02
C ARG A 115 -7.61 12.38 5.51
N ARG A 116 -6.51 12.26 6.25
CA ARG A 116 -6.49 11.89 7.66
C ARG A 116 -7.21 10.57 7.98
N GLU A 117 -7.02 9.56 7.13
CA GLU A 117 -7.66 8.26 7.25
C GLU A 117 -6.92 7.37 8.27
N ILE A 118 -7.40 7.38 9.52
CA ILE A 118 -6.72 6.73 10.66
C ILE A 118 -6.62 5.22 10.49
N ASP A 119 -7.69 4.58 10.02
CA ASP A 119 -7.74 3.13 9.83
C ASP A 119 -6.74 2.70 8.75
N ALA A 120 -6.65 3.47 7.66
CA ALA A 120 -5.71 3.21 6.59
C ALA A 120 -4.25 3.48 7.03
N LEU A 121 -4.01 4.51 7.83
CA LEU A 121 -2.70 4.77 8.42
C LEU A 121 -2.28 3.60 9.34
N ALA A 122 -3.19 3.09 10.17
CA ALA A 122 -2.93 1.94 11.03
C ALA A 122 -2.52 0.70 10.21
N VAL A 123 -3.18 0.45 9.07
CA VAL A 123 -2.79 -0.62 8.13
C VAL A 123 -1.37 -0.44 7.61
N ILE A 124 -1.03 0.77 7.13
CA ILE A 124 0.32 1.06 6.61
C ILE A 124 1.37 0.87 7.70
N CYS A 125 1.15 1.45 8.89
CA CYS A 125 2.09 1.34 10.01
C CYS A 125 2.28 -0.12 10.46
N LYS A 126 1.19 -0.92 10.50
CA LYS A 126 1.27 -2.33 10.89
C LYS A 126 2.02 -3.17 9.85
N ALA A 127 1.81 -2.91 8.56
CA ALA A 127 2.53 -3.58 7.48
C ALA A 127 4.03 -3.27 7.51
N ALA A 128 4.39 -2.02 7.84
CA ALA A 128 5.77 -1.56 8.03
C ALA A 128 6.40 -2.00 9.37
N ASP A 129 5.72 -2.82 10.16
CA ASP A 129 6.20 -3.36 11.44
C ASP A 129 6.48 -2.31 12.52
N LEU A 130 5.72 -1.20 12.52
CA LEU A 130 5.84 -0.17 13.54
C LEU A 130 5.20 -0.67 14.85
N ASP A 131 5.82 -0.33 15.97
CA ASP A 131 5.19 -0.54 17.26
C ASP A 131 4.02 0.44 17.48
N ARG A 132 3.23 0.15 18.52
CA ARG A 132 2.07 0.96 18.90
C ARG A 132 2.45 2.39 19.29
N ALA A 133 3.61 2.59 19.91
CA ALA A 133 4.02 3.91 20.38
C ALA A 133 4.38 4.83 19.21
N LEU A 134 5.07 4.30 18.20
CA LEU A 134 5.38 4.99 16.95
C LEU A 134 4.10 5.31 16.17
N PHE A 135 3.18 4.36 16.04
CA PHE A 135 1.88 4.61 15.42
C PHE A 135 1.11 5.75 16.10
N LEU A 136 1.01 5.75 17.44
CA LEU A 136 0.31 6.81 18.17
C LEU A 136 0.99 8.17 17.98
N THR A 137 2.33 8.20 17.98
CA THR A 137 3.10 9.42 17.67
C THR A 137 2.71 9.97 16.30
N TYR A 138 2.59 9.11 15.30
CA TYR A 138 2.25 9.52 13.94
C TYR A 138 0.79 9.93 13.83
N ALA A 139 -0.12 9.21 14.48
CA ALA A 139 -1.53 9.56 14.49
C ALA A 139 -1.75 10.97 15.08
N VAL A 140 -1.07 11.30 16.17
CA VAL A 140 -1.17 12.64 16.77
C VAL A 140 -0.59 13.71 15.85
N VAL A 141 0.60 13.50 15.27
CA VAL A 141 1.29 14.51 14.47
C VAL A 141 0.67 14.71 13.07
N LEU A 142 0.23 13.63 12.43
CA LEU A 142 -0.27 13.67 11.05
C LEU A 142 -1.78 13.93 10.97
N LEU A 143 -2.54 13.46 11.96
CA LEU A 143 -4.01 13.46 11.91
C LEU A 143 -4.64 14.45 12.91
N GLY A 144 -3.88 14.86 13.94
CA GLY A 144 -4.41 15.68 15.02
C GLY A 144 -4.62 17.15 14.66
N SER A 145 -5.85 17.63 14.79
CA SER A 145 -6.17 19.02 15.12
C SER A 145 -6.03 19.24 16.63
N GLY A 146 -4.83 19.10 17.20
CA GLY A 146 -4.43 19.53 18.55
C GLY A 146 -5.19 18.95 19.77
N GLN A 147 -6.51 19.15 19.87
CA GLN A 147 -7.36 18.79 21.00
C GLN A 147 -8.06 17.42 20.84
N ASP A 148 -8.39 17.00 19.60
CA ASP A 148 -9.11 15.74 19.37
C ASP A 148 -8.20 14.51 19.45
N ALA A 149 -6.94 14.64 19.03
CA ALA A 149 -6.02 13.51 18.92
C ALA A 149 -5.71 12.83 20.26
N MET A 150 -5.58 13.62 21.33
CA MET A 150 -5.28 13.08 22.66
C MET A 150 -6.52 12.42 23.30
N THR A 151 -7.71 12.96 23.01
CA THR A 151 -8.99 12.39 23.42
C THR A 151 -9.24 11.03 22.76
N HIS A 152 -8.84 10.86 21.50
CA HIS A 152 -9.01 9.62 20.74
C HIS A 152 -7.84 8.63 20.84
N ALA A 153 -6.77 8.97 21.56
CA ALA A 153 -5.57 8.14 21.66
C ALA A 153 -5.85 6.71 22.15
N HIS A 154 -6.82 6.54 23.06
CA HIS A 154 -7.23 5.23 23.55
C HIS A 154 -7.94 4.39 22.47
N GLY A 155 -8.77 5.05 21.64
CA GLY A 155 -9.44 4.41 20.50
C GLY A 155 -8.44 3.96 19.44
N TYR A 156 -7.49 4.83 19.07
CA TYR A 156 -6.43 4.51 18.11
C TYR A 156 -5.55 3.35 18.59
N ALA A 157 -5.22 3.35 19.88
CA ALA A 157 -4.48 2.27 20.50
C ALA A 157 -5.18 0.91 20.40
N SER A 158 -6.49 0.87 20.72
CA SER A 158 -7.29 -0.34 20.65
C SER A 158 -7.40 -0.87 19.21
N LEU A 159 -7.64 0.03 18.25
CA LEU A 159 -7.65 -0.29 16.83
C LEU A 159 -6.34 -0.92 16.36
N TYR A 160 -5.21 -0.31 16.73
CA TYR A 160 -3.89 -0.81 16.30
C TYR A 160 -3.56 -2.17 16.92
N GLN A 161 -4.07 -2.44 18.12
CA GLN A 161 -3.87 -3.70 18.82
C GLN A 161 -4.70 -4.84 18.21
N SER A 162 -5.93 -4.56 17.77
CA SER A 162 -6.79 -5.56 17.13
C SER A 162 -6.34 -5.91 15.70
N LEU A 163 -5.65 -4.98 15.03
CA LEU A 163 -5.09 -5.21 13.71
C LEU A 163 -3.87 -6.14 13.76
N THR A 164 -3.92 -7.25 13.04
CA THR A 164 -2.77 -8.18 12.89
C THR A 164 -1.88 -7.79 11.70
N LYS A 165 -0.60 -8.16 11.75
CA LYS A 165 0.36 -7.91 10.66
C LYS A 165 -0.04 -8.61 9.35
N ASP A 166 -0.56 -9.83 9.43
CA ASP A 166 -1.06 -10.56 8.26
C ASP A 166 -2.27 -9.87 7.62
N ALA A 167 -3.25 -9.43 8.43
CA ALA A 167 -4.41 -8.70 7.92
C ALA A 167 -3.99 -7.40 7.23
N ALA A 168 -3.06 -6.65 7.84
CA ALA A 168 -2.50 -5.45 7.21
C ALA A 168 -1.82 -5.76 5.88
N GLY A 169 -0.96 -6.79 5.83
CA GLY A 169 -0.28 -7.22 4.60
C GLY A 169 -1.24 -7.65 3.49
N ARG A 170 -2.35 -8.31 3.82
CA ARG A 170 -3.42 -8.65 2.86
C ARG A 170 -4.07 -7.39 2.28
N THR A 171 -4.36 -6.40 3.11
CA THR A 171 -4.93 -5.11 2.68
C THR A 171 -3.98 -4.35 1.75
N ILE A 172 -2.67 -4.29 2.07
CA ILE A 172 -1.67 -3.66 1.19
C ILE A 172 -1.62 -4.35 -0.18
N ARG A 173 -1.59 -5.70 -0.21
CA ARG A 173 -1.62 -6.45 -1.47
C ARG A 173 -2.87 -6.14 -2.30
N PHE A 174 -4.03 -6.03 -1.65
CA PHE A 174 -5.27 -5.64 -2.32
C PHE A 174 -5.19 -4.23 -2.91
N TRP A 175 -4.63 -3.25 -2.18
CA TRP A 175 -4.46 -1.89 -2.70
C TRP A 175 -3.55 -1.84 -3.93
N ARG A 176 -2.50 -2.66 -3.96
CA ARG A 176 -1.62 -2.81 -5.13
C ARG A 176 -2.38 -3.41 -6.32
N MET A 177 -3.09 -4.53 -6.10
CA MET A 177 -3.88 -5.18 -7.15
C MET A 177 -4.97 -4.27 -7.74
N ARG A 178 -5.64 -3.46 -6.92
CA ARG A 178 -6.66 -2.53 -7.41
C ARG A 178 -6.06 -1.43 -8.29
N ARG A 179 -4.82 -1.04 -8.05
CA ARG A 179 -4.12 -0.01 -8.85
C ARG A 179 -3.46 -0.54 -10.12
N THR A 180 -3.12 -1.82 -10.19
CA THR A 180 -2.73 -2.44 -11.47
C THR A 180 -3.94 -2.54 -12.39
N ALA A 181 -5.09 -2.97 -11.85
CA ALA A 181 -6.32 -3.08 -12.62
C ALA A 181 -6.88 -1.74 -13.13
N ALA A 182 -6.64 -0.63 -12.42
CA ALA A 182 -7.07 0.70 -12.86
C ALA A 182 -6.15 1.32 -13.94
N ALA A 183 -5.02 0.69 -14.25
CA ALA A 183 -4.02 1.19 -15.19
C ALA A 183 -3.80 0.28 -16.41
N ALA A 184 -4.52 -0.85 -16.46
CA ALA A 184 -4.64 -1.72 -17.62
C ALA A 184 -5.91 -1.36 -18.40
#